data_AF-A0A350FZ42-F1
#
_entry.id   AF-A0A350FZ42-F1
#
_cell.length_a   1.000
_cell.length_b   1.000
_cell.length_c   1.000
_cell.angle_alpha   90.00
_cell.angle_beta   90.00
_cell.angle_gamma   90.00
#
_symmetry.space_group_name_H-M   'P 1'
#
loop_
_entity.id
_entity.type
_entity.pdbx_description
1 polymer ?
#
loop_
_entity_poly.entity_id
_entity_poly.type
_entity_poly.pdbx_seq_one_letter_code
_entity_poly.pdbx_strand_id
1 'polypeptide(L)'
;PHRFSQILGFVFMSGGSIALYVGSTGLGWTLVWIVVALASLNAFGGFCVGCALYYWLARLNVPGFGKKPPAGTFPGMKPNASVSL
;
A
#
# COMPACT_ATOMS: atom_id res chain seq x y z
N PRO A 1 0.77 10.88 -2.77
CA PRO A 1 0.58 9.43 -3.02
C PRO A 1 -0.46 8.75 -2.10
N HIS A 2 -1.60 9.41 -1.84
CA HIS A 2 -2.72 8.79 -1.12
C HIS A 2 -3.59 7.94 -2.06
N ARG A 3 -3.76 8.40 -3.31
CA ARG A 3 -4.57 7.70 -4.32
C ARG A 3 -4.05 6.30 -4.66
N PHE A 4 -2.72 6.10 -4.66
CA PHE A 4 -2.14 4.78 -4.91
C PHE A 4 -2.48 3.78 -3.78
N SER A 5 -2.45 4.22 -2.52
CA SER A 5 -2.85 3.40 -1.38
C SER A 5 -4.35 3.06 -1.41
N GLN A 6 -5.20 4.00 -1.84
CA GLN A 6 -6.63 3.74 -2.04
C GLN A 6 -6.90 2.75 -3.18
N ILE A 7 -6.18 2.84 -4.30
CA ILE A 7 -6.30 1.87 -5.40
C ILE A 7 -5.87 0.48 -4.93
N LEU A 8 -4.76 0.38 -4.18
CA LEU A 8 -4.30 -0.89 -3.64
C LEU A 8 -5.35 -1.54 -2.73
N GLY A 9 -5.94 -0.76 -1.82
CA GLY A 9 -7.04 -1.22 -0.97
C GLY A 9 -8.25 -1.70 -1.78
N PHE A 10 -8.61 -0.98 -2.86
CA PHE A 10 -9.69 -1.37 -3.76
C PHE A 10 -9.40 -2.69 -4.48
N VAL A 11 -8.17 -2.92 -4.95
CA VAL A 11 -7.77 -4.16 -5.64
C VAL A 11 -7.84 -5.37 -4.71
N PHE A 12 -7.35 -5.25 -3.47
CA PHE A 12 -7.44 -6.35 -2.52
C PHE A 12 -8.87 -6.62 -2.05
N MET A 13 -9.67 -5.58 -1.84
CA MET A 13 -11.07 -5.72 -1.44
C MET A 13 -11.93 -6.32 -2.57
N SER A 14 -11.69 -5.94 -3.82
CA SER A 14 -12.38 -6.55 -4.98
C SER A 14 -11.95 -8.01 -5.18
N GLY A 15 -10.66 -8.32 -5.06
CA GLY A 15 -10.15 -9.70 -5.07
C GLY A 15 -10.76 -10.57 -3.97
N GLY A 16 -10.90 -10.04 -2.75
CA GLY A 16 -11.56 -10.71 -1.63
C GLY A 16 -13.05 -10.97 -1.89
N SER A 17 -13.75 -9.98 -2.47
CA SER A 17 -15.16 -10.12 -2.88
C SER A 17 -15.34 -11.23 -3.93
N ILE A 18 -14.46 -11.29 -4.94
CA ILE A 18 -14.46 -12.34 -5.96
C ILE A 18 -14.14 -13.71 -5.33
N ALA A 19 -13.17 -13.78 -4.43
CA ALA A 19 -12.80 -15.03 -3.74
C ALA A 19 -13.93 -15.59 -2.86
N LEU A 20 -14.68 -14.71 -2.19
CA LEU A 20 -15.88 -15.08 -1.45
C LEU A 20 -17.00 -15.53 -2.39
N TYR A 21 -17.15 -14.89 -3.55
CA TYR A 21 -18.15 -15.26 -4.55
C TYR A 21 -17.91 -16.65 -5.15
N VAL A 22 -16.64 -17.06 -5.31
CA VAL A 22 -16.26 -18.41 -5.79
C VAL A 22 -16.36 -19.48 -4.67
N GLY A 23 -16.83 -19.12 -3.47
CA GLY A 23 -17.11 -20.08 -2.38
C GLY A 23 -15.88 -20.45 -1.54
N SER A 24 -14.74 -19.79 -1.75
CA SER A 24 -13.53 -19.99 -0.94
C SER A 24 -13.54 -19.06 0.29
N THR A 25 -14.40 -19.38 1.26
CA THR A 25 -14.62 -18.58 2.47
C THR A 25 -13.32 -18.33 3.25
N GLY A 26 -12.44 -19.33 3.37
CA GLY A 26 -11.15 -19.18 4.05
C GLY A 26 -10.25 -18.15 3.38
N LEU A 27 -10.06 -18.26 2.06
CA LEU A 27 -9.22 -17.33 1.28
C LEU A 27 -9.79 -15.90 1.27
N GLY A 28 -11.12 -15.77 1.16
CA GLY A 28 -11.79 -14.48 1.20
C GLY A 28 -11.56 -13.75 2.52
N TRP A 29 -11.73 -14.43 3.66
CA TRP A 29 -11.46 -13.84 4.97
C TRP A 29 -9.99 -13.52 5.19
N THR A 30 -9.05 -14.35 4.71
CA THR A 30 -7.62 -14.03 4.78
C THR A 30 -7.29 -12.74 4.02
N LEU A 31 -7.84 -12.54 2.81
CA LEU A 31 -7.66 -11.28 2.07
C LEU A 31 -8.24 -10.08 2.83
N VAL A 32 -9.41 -10.22 3.45
CA VAL A 32 -10.02 -9.16 4.25
C VAL A 32 -9.15 -8.80 5.45
N TRP A 33 -8.64 -9.78 6.21
CA TRP A 33 -7.74 -9.54 7.34
C TRP A 33 -6.44 -8.86 6.91
N ILE A 34 -5.90 -9.21 5.74
CA ILE A 34 -4.74 -8.52 5.15
C ILE A 34 -5.08 -7.06 4.87
N VAL A 35 -6.21 -6.76 4.24
CA VAL A 35 -6.64 -5.38 3.98
C VAL A 35 -6.80 -4.59 5.28
N VAL A 36 -7.42 -5.20 6.30
CA VAL A 36 -7.59 -4.59 7.62
C VAL A 36 -6.22 -4.28 8.24
N ALA A 37 -5.29 -5.22 8.23
CA ALA A 37 -3.95 -5.01 8.76
C ALA A 37 -3.20 -3.89 8.03
N LEU A 38 -3.23 -3.88 6.69
CA LEU A 38 -2.61 -2.81 5.88
C LEU A 38 -3.26 -1.45 6.13
N ALA A 39 -4.57 -1.40 6.29
CA ALA A 39 -5.32 -0.18 6.59
C ALA A 39 -4.97 0.33 8.00
N SER A 40 -4.90 -0.54 9.00
CA SER A 40 -4.49 -0.21 10.36
C SER A 40 -3.04 0.29 10.42
N LEU A 41 -2.11 -0.34 9.69
CA LEU A 41 -0.71 0.13 9.58
C LEU A 41 -0.62 1.55 9.00
N ASN A 42 -1.46 1.88 8.02
CA ASN A 42 -1.54 3.23 7.47
C ASN A 42 -2.15 4.23 8.47
N ALA A 43 -3.23 3.84 9.15
CA ALA A 43 -3.93 4.69 10.11
C ALA A 43 -3.11 4.97 11.38
N PHE A 44 -2.42 3.96 11.91
CA PHE A 44 -1.73 4.03 13.21
C PHE A 44 -0.19 4.11 13.10
N GLY A 45 0.41 3.42 12.12
CA GLY A 45 1.87 3.25 12.04
C GLY A 45 2.61 4.32 11.23
N GLY A 46 1.90 5.20 10.51
CA GLY A 46 2.53 6.19 9.64
C GLY A 46 3.33 5.58 8.48
N PHE A 47 3.10 4.28 8.20
CA PHE A 47 3.70 3.53 7.11
C PHE A 47 2.66 3.22 6.03
N CYS A 48 2.84 3.84 4.87
CA CYS A 48 2.03 3.60 3.70
C CYS A 48 2.71 2.55 2.81
N VAL A 49 2.22 1.31 2.90
CA VAL A 49 2.65 0.18 2.04
C VAL A 49 2.55 0.54 0.56
N GLY A 50 1.53 1.29 0.16
CA GLY A 50 1.38 1.77 -1.22
C GLY A 50 2.55 2.63 -1.68
N CYS A 51 3.05 3.54 -0.84
CA CYS A 51 4.24 4.34 -1.16
C CYS A 51 5.50 3.47 -1.26
N ALA A 52 5.67 2.50 -0.36
CA ALA A 52 6.79 1.57 -0.41
C ALA A 52 6.79 0.77 -1.73
N LEU A 53 5.63 0.25 -2.12
CA LEU A 53 5.46 -0.51 -3.36
C LEU A 53 5.71 0.38 -4.58
N TYR A 54 5.19 1.62 -4.61
CA TYR A 54 5.48 2.58 -5.68
C TYR A 54 6.99 2.80 -5.87
N TYR A 55 7.73 3.03 -4.78
CA TYR A 55 9.18 3.22 -4.86
C TYR A 55 9.92 1.92 -5.25
N TRP A 56 9.36 0.76 -4.90
CA TRP A 56 9.88 -0.52 -5.35
C TRP A 56 9.69 -0.72 -6.87
N LEU A 57 8.51 -0.39 -7.42
CA LEU A 57 8.29 -0.38 -8.88
C LEU A 57 9.15 0.68 -9.59
N ALA A 58 9.34 1.85 -8.98
CA ALA A 58 10.26 2.86 -9.50
C ALA A 58 11.70 2.33 -9.57
N ARG A 59 12.12 1.52 -8.58
CA ARG A 59 13.43 0.85 -8.56
C ARG A 59 13.56 -0.23 -9.63
N LEU A 60 12.47 -0.91 -9.97
CA LEU A 60 12.39 -1.88 -11.06
C LEU A 60 12.28 -1.23 -12.46
N ASN A 61 12.41 0.10 -12.56
CA ASN A 61 12.37 0.84 -13.82
C ASN A 61 11.07 0.68 -14.62
N VAL A 62 9.95 0.47 -13.92
CA VAL A 62 8.65 0.33 -14.58
C VAL A 62 8.23 1.69 -15.17
N PRO A 63 7.92 1.77 -16.49
CA PRO A 63 7.57 3.03 -17.13
C PRO A 63 6.32 3.62 -16.48
N GLY A 64 6.44 4.85 -15.93
CA GLY A 64 5.36 5.55 -15.21
C GLY A 64 5.60 5.77 -13.70
N PHE A 65 6.59 5.09 -13.10
CA PHE A 65 6.94 5.23 -11.68
C PHE A 65 8.21 6.08 -11.51
N GLY A 66 8.07 7.41 -11.57
CA GLY A 66 9.21 8.35 -11.57
C GLY A 66 9.46 9.14 -10.28
N LYS A 67 8.59 9.04 -9.27
CA LYS A 67 8.79 9.77 -8.00
C LYS A 67 9.87 9.09 -7.16
N LYS A 68 10.88 9.84 -6.75
CA LYS A 68 11.92 9.39 -5.79
C LYS A 68 11.48 9.72 -4.36
N PRO A 69 11.80 8.87 -3.36
CA PRO A 69 11.56 9.20 -1.95
C PRO A 69 12.42 10.40 -1.53
N PRO A 70 11.95 11.26 -0.60
CA PRO A 70 12.76 12.34 -0.05
C PRO A 70 13.99 11.78 0.67
N ALA A 71 15.14 12.45 0.51
CA ALA A 71 16.42 12.02 1.04
C ALA A 71 16.34 11.81 2.57
N GLY A 72 16.84 10.68 3.07
CA GLY A 72 16.82 10.36 4.50
C GLY A 72 15.52 9.75 5.05
N THR A 73 14.52 9.48 4.19
CA THR A 73 13.29 8.80 4.62
C THR A 73 13.21 7.38 4.06
N PHE A 74 12.81 6.42 4.91
CA PHE A 74 12.60 5.05 4.48
C PHE A 74 11.36 4.98 3.56
N PRO A 75 11.43 4.29 2.39
CA PRO A 75 10.32 4.21 1.45
C PRO A 75 9.05 3.67 2.13
N GLY A 76 7.97 4.47 2.10
CA GLY A 76 6.71 4.14 2.75
C GLY A 76 6.45 4.89 4.05
N MET A 77 7.48 5.42 4.71
CA MET A 77 7.33 6.16 5.95
C MET A 77 6.93 7.63 5.70
N LYS A 78 6.08 8.18 6.56
CA LYS A 78 5.80 9.62 6.62
C LYS A 78 7.12 10.39 6.86
N PRO A 79 7.47 11.40 6.03
CA PRO A 79 8.61 12.27 6.30
C PRO A 79 8.44 13.03 7.61
N ASN A 80 9.52 13.10 8.40
CA ASN A 80 9.62 14.03 9.53
C ASN A 80 9.75 15.47 8.98
N ALA A 81 9.07 16.43 9.60
CA ALA A 81 9.18 17.85 9.29
C ALA A 81 10.64 18.35 9.24
N SER A 82 11.55 17.77 10.03
CA SER A 82 12.98 18.10 10.05
C SER A 82 13.74 17.77 8.75
N VAL A 83 13.18 16.93 7.89
CA VAL A 83 13.77 16.55 6.58
C VAL A 83 13.26 17.46 5.45
N SER A 84 12.35 18.37 5.77
CA SER A 84 11.69 19.26 4.80
C SER A 84 12.26 20.70 4.79
N LEU A 85 13.28 20.96 5.63
CA LEU A 85 14.04 22.21 5.73
C LEU A 85 15.38 22.07 5.00
#